data_AF-A0A7S4HUI7-F1
#
_entry.id   AF-A0A7S4HUI7-F1
#
_cell.length_a   1.000
_cell.length_b   1.000
_cell.length_c   1.000
_cell.angle_alpha   90.00
_cell.angle_beta   90.00
_cell.angle_gamma   90.00
#
_symmetry.space_group_name_H-M   'P 1'
#
loop_
_entity.id
_entity.type
_entity.pdbx_description
1 polymer ?
#
loop_
_entity_poly.entity_id
_entity_poly.type
_entity_poly.pdbx_seq_one_letter_code
_entity_poly.pdbx_strand_id
1 'polypeptide(L)'
;YFTPTGAISREASIVSIGKDRSSSITMVAHQGAARTEKTCLAEIRSLNQEFIDMIALRRREERIRAVDSENYGGNKGRSDGTSTGHTHLDGTTGDDRTKSRDARVDYLSPFLLSVHDHEHITNEDAVQVRDACLKTTKERLLERANIMQTRLNEENSRLSQAQDDYHHGKTSHDEFEQLCSDVTFRIKILERRLAEHEDSAVAKYKVREFPRRISYKQKKAALLSQIPLLPLSVRL
;
A
#
# COMPACT_ATOMS: atom_id res chain seq x y z
N TYR A 1 -60.54 -69.98 -25.69
CA TYR A 1 -60.68 -68.63 -25.11
C TYR A 1 -60.06 -68.64 -23.71
N PHE A 2 -58.81 -68.20 -23.58
CA PHE A 2 -58.09 -68.12 -22.31
C PHE A 2 -57.71 -66.65 -22.13
N THR A 3 -58.34 -65.96 -21.19
CA THR A 3 -58.02 -64.56 -20.86
C THR A 3 -56.96 -64.51 -19.76
N PRO A 4 -55.86 -63.77 -19.92
CA PRO A 4 -54.90 -63.57 -18.84
C PRO A 4 -55.30 -62.36 -18.00
N THR A 5 -55.93 -62.60 -16.85
CA THR A 5 -56.20 -61.57 -15.83
C THR A 5 -55.11 -61.69 -14.77
N GLY A 6 -54.10 -60.81 -14.78
CA GLY A 6 -53.07 -60.86 -13.72
C GLY A 6 -51.90 -59.87 -13.76
N ALA A 7 -51.69 -59.08 -14.81
CA ALA A 7 -50.47 -58.27 -14.95
C ALA A 7 -50.54 -56.84 -14.39
N ILE A 8 -51.72 -56.29 -14.08
CA ILE A 8 -51.89 -54.83 -13.91
C ILE A 8 -51.57 -54.32 -12.48
N SER A 9 -51.47 -55.18 -11.46
CA SER A 9 -51.28 -54.71 -10.06
C SER A 9 -49.83 -54.50 -9.62
N ARG A 10 -48.83 -55.07 -10.31
CA ARG A 10 -47.42 -54.96 -9.84
C ARG A 10 -46.71 -53.69 -10.32
N GLU A 11 -47.06 -53.17 -11.50
CA GLU A 11 -46.43 -51.96 -12.05
C GLU A 11 -46.87 -50.68 -11.33
N ALA A 12 -48.15 -50.58 -10.93
CA ALA A 12 -48.66 -49.44 -10.18
C ALA A 12 -47.95 -49.25 -8.83
N SER A 13 -47.63 -50.36 -8.13
CA SER A 13 -46.98 -50.31 -6.81
C SER A 13 -45.50 -49.86 -6.88
N ILE A 14 -44.77 -50.30 -7.91
CA ILE A 14 -43.37 -49.91 -8.14
C ILE A 14 -43.27 -48.41 -8.51
N VAL A 15 -44.22 -47.89 -9.29
CA VAL A 15 -44.27 -46.47 -9.68
C VAL A 15 -44.59 -45.56 -8.48
N SER A 16 -45.50 -45.96 -7.59
CA SER A 16 -45.77 -45.22 -6.34
C SER A 16 -44.56 -45.20 -5.40
N ILE A 17 -43.86 -46.34 -5.23
CA ILE A 17 -42.65 -46.42 -4.39
C ILE A 17 -41.52 -45.55 -4.97
N GLY A 18 -41.38 -45.48 -6.30
CA GLY A 18 -40.41 -44.61 -6.97
C GLY A 18 -40.73 -43.12 -6.81
N LYS A 19 -42.01 -42.73 -6.82
CA LYS A 19 -42.46 -41.35 -6.65
C LYS A 19 -42.29 -40.84 -5.22
N ASP A 20 -42.55 -41.69 -4.24
CA ASP A 20 -42.37 -41.37 -2.81
C ASP A 20 -40.89 -41.25 -2.44
N ARG A 21 -40.03 -42.13 -2.99
CA ARG A 21 -38.57 -42.03 -2.84
C ARG A 21 -38.00 -40.78 -3.51
N SER A 22 -38.46 -40.45 -4.71
CA SER A 22 -38.04 -39.22 -5.41
C SER A 22 -38.46 -37.96 -4.64
N SER A 23 -39.69 -37.92 -4.11
CA SER A 23 -40.17 -36.81 -3.26
C SER A 23 -39.41 -36.71 -1.93
N SER A 24 -38.99 -37.84 -1.35
CA SER A 24 -38.17 -37.85 -0.14
C SER A 24 -36.74 -37.36 -0.41
N ILE A 25 -36.16 -37.72 -1.55
CA ILE A 25 -34.80 -37.29 -1.95
C ILE A 25 -34.76 -35.79 -2.21
N THR A 26 -35.76 -35.24 -2.91
CA THR A 26 -35.84 -33.79 -3.16
C THR A 26 -36.04 -33.00 -1.87
N MET A 27 -36.89 -33.48 -0.96
CA MET A 27 -37.09 -32.85 0.35
C MET A 27 -35.80 -32.81 1.19
N VAL A 28 -35.04 -33.91 1.21
CA VAL A 28 -33.74 -33.97 1.90
C VAL A 28 -32.72 -33.04 1.25
N ALA A 29 -32.68 -32.96 -0.08
CA ALA A 29 -31.81 -32.04 -0.80
C ALA A 29 -32.14 -30.56 -0.50
N HIS A 30 -33.42 -30.20 -0.49
CA HIS A 30 -33.86 -28.85 -0.11
C HIS A 30 -33.55 -28.52 1.36
N GLN A 31 -33.73 -29.48 2.27
CA GLN A 31 -33.38 -29.29 3.68
C GLN A 31 -31.86 -29.18 3.88
N GLY A 32 -31.06 -29.90 3.07
CA GLY A 32 -29.61 -29.76 3.01
C GLY A 32 -29.18 -28.38 2.53
N ALA A 33 -29.74 -27.91 1.40
CA ALA A 33 -29.48 -26.58 0.85
C ALA A 33 -29.85 -25.45 1.82
N ALA A 34 -30.98 -25.58 2.53
CA ALA A 34 -31.39 -24.61 3.54
C ALA A 34 -30.48 -24.61 4.79
N ARG A 35 -29.84 -25.74 5.12
CA ARG A 35 -28.85 -25.81 6.20
C ARG A 35 -27.54 -25.15 5.78
N THR A 36 -27.08 -25.43 4.56
CA THR A 36 -25.85 -24.80 4.03
C THR A 36 -26.00 -23.30 3.85
N GLU A 37 -27.17 -22.82 3.44
CA GLU A 37 -27.43 -21.38 3.36
C GLU A 37 -27.36 -20.72 4.74
N LYS A 38 -27.91 -21.37 5.77
CA LYS A 38 -27.83 -20.88 7.16
C LYS A 38 -26.39 -20.85 7.69
N THR A 39 -25.56 -21.83 7.36
CA THR A 39 -24.15 -21.84 7.76
C THR A 39 -23.37 -20.76 7.03
N CYS A 40 -23.56 -20.60 5.71
CA CYS A 40 -22.93 -19.53 4.94
C CYS A 40 -23.31 -18.14 5.48
N LEU A 41 -24.58 -17.92 5.81
CA LEU A 41 -25.02 -16.64 6.40
C LEU A 41 -24.43 -16.39 7.79
N ALA A 42 -24.26 -17.43 8.61
CA ALA A 42 -23.62 -17.31 9.91
C ALA A 42 -22.12 -16.97 9.76
N GLU A 43 -21.43 -17.61 8.82
CA GLU A 43 -20.02 -17.33 8.50
C GLU A 43 -19.83 -15.89 8.00
N ILE A 44 -20.69 -15.42 7.08
CA ILE A 44 -20.64 -14.02 6.60
C ILE A 44 -20.80 -13.03 7.75
N ARG A 45 -21.68 -13.32 8.72
CA ARG A 45 -21.86 -12.47 9.91
C ARG A 45 -20.63 -12.50 10.83
N SER A 46 -20.02 -13.66 11.03
CA SER A 46 -18.77 -13.79 11.80
C SER A 46 -17.66 -12.99 11.15
N LEU A 47 -17.45 -13.17 9.84
CA LEU A 47 -16.44 -12.44 9.09
C LEU A 47 -16.67 -10.93 9.14
N ASN A 48 -17.91 -10.46 9.00
CA ASN A 48 -18.23 -9.04 9.13
C ASN A 48 -17.88 -8.49 10.53
N GLN A 49 -18.10 -9.27 11.58
CA GLN A 49 -17.71 -8.87 12.94
C GLN A 49 -16.18 -8.81 13.07
N GLU A 50 -15.47 -9.79 12.53
CA GLU A 50 -14.00 -9.81 12.49
C GLU A 50 -13.43 -8.61 11.72
N PHE A 51 -14.06 -8.20 10.62
CA PHE A 51 -13.68 -6.99 9.88
C PHE A 51 -13.83 -5.72 10.72
N ILE A 52 -14.94 -5.60 11.47
CA ILE A 52 -15.16 -4.46 12.37
C ILE A 52 -14.09 -4.43 13.46
N ASP A 53 -13.78 -5.58 14.05
CA ASP A 53 -12.79 -5.72 15.11
C ASP A 53 -11.38 -5.39 14.59
N MET A 54 -11.02 -5.85 13.39
CA MET A 54 -9.74 -5.54 12.74
C MET A 54 -9.60 -4.03 12.46
N ILE A 55 -10.66 -3.37 11.99
CA ILE A 55 -10.67 -1.91 11.78
C ILE A 55 -10.52 -1.19 13.12
N ALA A 56 -11.20 -1.63 14.17
CA ALA A 56 -11.10 -1.04 15.51
C ALA A 56 -9.69 -1.20 16.11
N LEU A 57 -9.09 -2.38 15.96
CA LEU A 57 -7.72 -2.67 16.37
C LEU A 57 -6.73 -1.76 15.64
N ARG A 58 -6.85 -1.64 14.30
CA ARG A 58 -5.98 -0.81 13.49
C ARG A 58 -6.06 0.67 13.85
N ARG A 59 -7.28 1.19 14.09
CA ARG A 59 -7.48 2.57 14.59
C ARG A 59 -6.86 2.79 15.97
N ARG A 60 -6.82 1.77 16.83
CA ARG A 60 -6.15 1.85 18.14
C ARG A 60 -4.63 1.84 17.97
N GLU A 61 -4.08 0.97 17.14
CA GLU A 61 -2.64 0.94 16.84
C GLU A 61 -2.15 2.24 16.21
N GLU A 62 -2.91 2.81 15.27
CA GLU A 62 -2.59 4.10 14.65
C GLU A 62 -2.57 5.24 15.68
N ARG A 63 -3.47 5.24 16.67
CA ARG A 63 -3.42 6.20 17.79
C ARG A 63 -2.19 6.02 18.68
N ILE A 64 -1.80 4.79 18.98
CA ILE A 64 -0.60 4.52 19.79
C ILE A 64 0.66 4.97 19.03
N ARG A 65 0.78 4.61 17.74
CA ARG A 65 1.90 5.06 16.89
C ARG A 65 1.96 6.59 16.74
N ALA A 66 0.82 7.27 16.70
CA ALA A 66 0.78 8.73 16.66
C ALA A 66 1.35 9.36 17.95
N VAL A 67 1.01 8.81 19.11
CA VAL A 67 1.55 9.27 20.41
C VAL A 67 3.06 9.02 20.53
N ASP A 68 3.55 7.88 20.03
CA ASP A 68 5.01 7.59 20.01
C ASP A 68 5.79 8.55 19.11
N SER A 69 5.17 9.03 18.02
CA SER A 69 5.75 10.06 17.13
C SER A 69 5.79 11.44 17.79
N GLU A 70 4.82 11.77 18.65
CA GLU A 70 4.79 13.05 19.38
C GLU A 70 5.83 13.07 20.53
N ASN A 71 6.07 11.95 21.20
CA ASN A 71 7.05 11.84 22.28
C ASN A 71 8.51 11.90 21.82
N TYR A 72 8.83 11.49 20.59
CA TYR A 72 10.21 11.53 20.06
C TYR A 72 10.58 12.84 19.33
N GLY A 73 9.66 13.80 19.25
CA GLY A 73 9.83 15.03 18.45
C GLY A 73 10.11 16.33 19.21
N GLY A 74 10.29 16.30 20.54
CA GLY A 74 10.26 17.53 21.34
C GLY A 74 11.24 17.59 22.50
N ASN A 75 12.55 17.47 22.26
CA ASN A 75 13.52 17.92 23.26
C ASN A 75 14.79 18.51 22.62
N LYS A 76 14.70 19.76 22.16
CA LYS A 76 15.85 20.67 22.07
C LYS A 76 15.40 22.12 22.29
N GLY A 77 15.42 22.49 23.57
CA GLY A 77 15.92 23.77 24.08
C GLY A 77 15.15 25.04 23.74
N ARG A 78 14.23 25.45 24.63
CA ARG A 78 13.90 26.87 24.87
C ARG A 78 13.54 27.09 26.35
N SER A 79 14.55 27.42 27.15
CA SER A 79 14.47 28.29 28.33
C SER A 79 15.20 29.58 27.94
N ASP A 80 14.85 30.80 28.28
CA ASP A 80 13.92 31.38 29.24
C ASP A 80 13.78 32.86 28.86
N GLY A 81 12.69 33.55 29.23
CA GLY A 81 12.68 35.03 29.27
C GLY A 81 11.52 35.78 28.60
N THR A 82 10.47 35.99 29.41
CA THR A 82 9.83 37.30 29.66
C THR A 82 8.64 37.79 28.80
N SER A 83 7.45 37.69 29.41
CA SER A 83 6.30 38.63 29.51
C SER A 83 5.73 39.25 28.21
N THR A 84 4.43 39.29 27.93
CA THR A 84 3.24 39.71 28.70
C THR A 84 2.03 39.33 27.81
N GLY A 85 0.97 38.69 28.29
CA GLY A 85 -0.15 39.36 28.96
C GLY A 85 -1.33 39.56 27.99
N HIS A 86 -2.35 38.70 28.04
CA HIS A 86 -3.77 39.08 28.23
C HIS A 86 -4.69 37.87 28.09
N THR A 87 -5.41 37.58 29.16
CA THR A 87 -6.60 36.74 29.22
C THR A 87 -7.79 37.43 28.56
N HIS A 88 -8.48 36.75 27.66
CA HIS A 88 -9.91 36.99 27.40
C HIS A 88 -10.58 35.65 27.11
N LEU A 89 -11.39 35.21 28.07
CA LEU A 89 -12.32 34.09 27.97
C LEU A 89 -13.68 34.73 27.69
N ASP A 90 -14.22 34.55 26.49
CA ASP A 90 -15.67 34.41 26.33
C ASP A 90 -16.01 33.66 25.04
N GLY A 91 -17.03 32.82 25.13
CA GLY A 91 -17.32 31.71 24.24
C GLY A 91 -17.86 32.14 22.87
N THR A 92 -17.16 31.71 21.83
CA THR A 92 -17.73 31.52 20.50
C THR A 92 -17.67 30.05 20.14
N THR A 93 -18.83 29.39 20.25
CA THR A 93 -19.10 28.11 19.62
C THR A 93 -18.81 28.20 18.13
N GLY A 94 -17.81 27.44 17.67
CA GLY A 94 -17.54 27.21 16.26
C GLY A 94 -16.19 27.74 15.81
N ASP A 95 -15.12 26.98 16.07
CA ASP A 95 -14.15 26.59 15.02
C ASP A 95 -13.06 25.66 15.58
N ASP A 96 -13.44 24.50 16.14
CA ASP A 96 -12.48 23.46 16.53
C ASP A 96 -12.25 22.44 15.38
N ARG A 97 -12.65 22.80 14.15
CA ARG A 97 -12.48 21.97 12.94
C ARG A 97 -11.34 22.43 12.04
N THR A 98 -10.64 23.51 12.37
CA THR A 98 -9.53 24.05 11.55
C THR A 98 -8.13 23.76 12.08
N LYS A 99 -7.96 23.34 13.34
CA LYS A 99 -6.62 22.95 13.88
C LYS A 99 -6.19 21.52 13.57
N SER A 100 -7.10 20.69 13.04
CA SER A 100 -6.78 19.34 12.56
C SER A 100 -6.40 19.30 11.07
N ARG A 101 -6.41 20.44 10.37
CA ARG A 101 -5.90 20.53 9.00
C ARG A 101 -4.40 20.74 9.07
N ASP A 102 -3.66 19.79 8.51
CA ASP A 102 -2.34 20.03 7.96
C ASP A 102 -1.23 20.31 8.98
N ALA A 103 -0.91 19.34 9.84
CA ALA A 103 0.52 19.07 10.09
C ALA A 103 1.12 18.51 8.78
N ARG A 104 1.12 19.34 7.72
CA ARG A 104 1.84 19.06 6.48
C ARG A 104 3.30 18.97 6.90
N VAL A 105 3.79 17.74 6.98
CA VAL A 105 5.21 17.48 7.21
C VAL A 105 5.97 18.31 6.18
N ASP A 106 6.72 19.31 6.65
CA ASP A 106 7.55 20.10 5.78
C ASP A 106 8.75 19.24 5.37
N TYR A 107 8.64 18.64 4.18
CA TYR A 107 9.68 17.80 3.61
C TYR A 107 10.92 18.59 3.20
N LEU A 108 10.84 19.92 3.15
CA LEU A 108 11.96 20.79 2.79
C LEU A 108 12.74 21.28 4.01
N SER A 109 12.10 21.35 5.19
CA SER A 109 12.73 21.73 6.46
C SER A 109 14.11 21.08 6.71
N PRO A 110 14.32 19.76 6.48
CA PRO A 110 15.62 19.13 6.66
C PRO A 110 16.72 19.63 5.71
N PHE A 111 16.35 20.18 4.55
CA PHE A 111 17.27 20.66 3.53
C PHE A 111 17.49 22.17 3.62
N LEU A 112 16.59 22.91 4.27
CA LEU A 112 16.72 24.36 4.46
C LEU A 112 17.66 24.73 5.61
N LEU A 113 18.04 23.79 6.50
CA LEU A 113 19.01 24.03 7.58
C LEU A 113 20.36 24.57 7.09
N SER A 114 20.73 24.29 5.83
CA SER A 114 21.97 24.82 5.23
C SER A 114 21.85 26.25 4.72
N VAL A 115 20.63 26.81 4.63
CA VAL A 115 20.38 28.17 4.17
C VAL A 115 20.36 29.10 5.38
N HIS A 116 21.27 30.08 5.40
CA HIS A 116 21.46 30.97 6.55
C HIS A 116 20.38 32.05 6.68
N ASP A 117 19.73 32.44 5.58
CA ASP A 117 18.64 33.42 5.56
C ASP A 117 17.39 32.81 4.87
N HIS A 118 16.37 32.53 5.68
CA HIS A 118 15.11 31.96 5.19
C HIS A 118 14.18 33.00 4.56
N GLU A 119 14.43 34.30 4.77
CA GLU A 119 13.63 35.39 4.20
C GLU A 119 14.12 35.78 2.79
N HIS A 120 15.41 35.58 2.50
CA HIS A 120 16.04 35.92 1.21
C HIS A 120 16.77 34.74 0.56
N ILE A 121 16.01 33.75 0.07
CA ILE A 121 16.57 32.59 -0.64
C ILE A 121 17.11 33.03 -2.01
N THR A 122 18.43 32.93 -2.21
CA THR A 122 19.06 33.21 -3.51
C THR A 122 18.82 32.07 -4.50
N ASN A 123 19.04 32.31 -5.81
CA ASN A 123 18.89 31.26 -6.82
C ASN A 123 19.87 30.09 -6.59
N GLU A 124 21.05 30.41 -6.07
CA GLU A 124 22.11 29.43 -5.76
C GLU A 124 21.71 28.53 -4.60
N ASP A 125 21.17 29.11 -3.51
CA ASP A 125 20.64 28.35 -2.37
C ASP A 125 19.50 27.42 -2.79
N ALA A 126 18.58 27.91 -3.63
CA ALA A 126 17.48 27.08 -4.16
C ALA A 126 17.99 25.93 -5.04
N VAL A 127 19.09 26.12 -5.77
CA VAL A 127 19.73 25.06 -6.55
C VAL A 127 20.38 24.03 -5.62
N GLN A 128 21.10 24.49 -4.60
CA GLN A 128 21.79 23.63 -3.63
C GLN A 128 20.80 22.77 -2.84
N VAL A 129 19.71 23.35 -2.34
CA VAL A 129 18.64 22.65 -1.61
C VAL A 129 17.99 21.58 -2.50
N ARG A 130 17.74 21.89 -3.78
CA ARG A 130 17.23 20.91 -4.74
C ARG A 130 18.21 19.75 -4.94
N ASP A 131 19.49 20.04 -5.15
CA ASP A 131 20.49 19.01 -5.44
C ASP A 131 20.74 18.12 -4.22
N ALA A 132 20.70 18.69 -3.01
CA ALA A 132 20.69 17.92 -1.76
C ALA A 132 19.46 17.00 -1.66
N CYS A 133 18.25 17.51 -1.97
CA CYS A 133 17.03 16.71 -1.97
C CYS A 133 17.07 15.56 -3.00
N LEU A 134 17.58 15.83 -4.20
CA LEU A 134 17.75 14.82 -5.25
C LEU A 134 18.75 13.74 -4.84
N LYS A 135 19.88 14.14 -4.25
CA LYS A 135 20.90 13.22 -3.72
C LYS A 135 20.32 12.30 -2.65
N THR A 136 19.65 12.86 -1.64
CA THR A 136 19.02 12.05 -0.57
C THR A 136 17.92 11.13 -1.12
N THR A 137 17.17 11.58 -2.13
CA THR A 137 16.17 10.72 -2.78
C THR A 137 16.84 9.54 -3.49
N LYS A 138 17.95 9.77 -4.20
CA LYS A 138 18.73 8.72 -4.85
C LYS A 138 19.30 7.74 -3.83
N GLU A 139 19.92 8.23 -2.76
CA GLU A 139 20.47 7.40 -1.68
C GLU A 139 19.41 6.50 -1.05
N ARG A 140 18.22 7.05 -0.73
CA ARG A 140 17.09 6.26 -0.20
C ARG A 140 16.58 5.20 -1.17
N LEU A 141 16.57 5.47 -2.47
CA LEU A 141 16.19 4.47 -3.48
C LEU A 141 17.24 3.35 -3.54
N LEU A 142 18.53 3.70 -3.51
CA LEU A 142 19.62 2.72 -3.49
C LEU A 142 19.60 1.86 -2.22
N GLU A 143 19.39 2.47 -1.06
CA GLU A 143 19.30 1.76 0.22
C GLU A 143 18.15 0.75 0.22
N ARG A 144 16.97 1.15 -0.28
CA ARG A 144 15.82 0.24 -0.41
C ARG A 144 16.13 -0.92 -1.35
N ALA A 145 16.78 -0.66 -2.49
CA ALA A 145 17.20 -1.71 -3.41
C ALA A 145 18.19 -2.67 -2.74
N ASN A 146 19.16 -2.15 -1.99
CA ASN A 146 20.16 -2.96 -1.27
C ASN A 146 19.52 -3.85 -0.20
N ILE A 147 18.57 -3.32 0.58
CA ILE A 147 17.81 -4.12 1.56
C ILE A 147 17.06 -5.27 0.87
N MET A 148 16.43 -5.00 -0.29
CA MET A 148 15.72 -6.04 -1.04
C MET A 148 16.66 -7.10 -1.63
N GLN A 149 17.81 -6.67 -2.18
CA GLN A 149 18.83 -7.58 -2.70
C GLN A 149 19.45 -8.44 -1.59
N THR A 150 19.72 -7.86 -0.42
CA THR A 150 20.25 -8.61 0.73
C THR A 150 19.29 -9.70 1.16
N ARG A 151 17.99 -9.38 1.29
CA ARG A 151 16.95 -10.37 1.61
C ARG A 151 16.80 -11.44 0.54
N LEU A 152 16.92 -11.08 -0.74
CA LEU A 152 16.89 -12.05 -1.83
C LEU A 152 18.07 -13.02 -1.75
N ASN A 153 19.27 -12.52 -1.44
CA ASN A 153 20.46 -13.34 -1.25
C ASN A 153 20.34 -14.25 -0.03
N GLU A 154 19.75 -13.77 1.08
CA GLU A 154 19.47 -14.57 2.27
C GLU A 154 18.53 -15.74 1.96
N GLU A 155 17.41 -15.49 1.27
CA GLU A 155 16.46 -16.54 0.89
C GLU A 155 17.07 -17.52 -0.14
N ASN A 156 17.89 -17.05 -1.08
CA ASN A 156 18.65 -17.92 -2.00
C ASN A 156 19.68 -18.79 -1.26
N SER A 157 20.39 -18.22 -0.28
CA SER A 157 21.32 -18.99 0.56
C SER A 157 20.57 -20.04 1.37
N ARG A 158 19.37 -19.72 1.86
CA ARG A 158 18.52 -20.67 2.59
C ARG A 158 18.06 -21.82 1.69
N LEU A 159 17.71 -21.53 0.43
CA LEU A 159 17.37 -22.56 -0.55
C LEU A 159 18.58 -23.48 -0.83
N SER A 160 19.76 -22.90 -1.04
CA SER A 160 21.00 -23.66 -1.25
C SER A 160 21.31 -24.56 -0.06
N GLN A 161 21.22 -24.03 1.16
CA GLN A 161 21.45 -24.80 2.38
C GLN A 161 20.43 -25.93 2.53
N ALA A 162 19.15 -25.68 2.24
CA ALA A 162 18.11 -26.71 2.26
C ALA A 162 18.39 -27.84 1.27
N GLN A 163 18.89 -27.51 0.07
CA GLN A 163 19.30 -28.48 -0.93
C GLN A 163 20.48 -29.32 -0.43
N ASP A 164 21.50 -28.66 0.15
CA ASP A 164 22.65 -29.35 0.73
C ASP A 164 22.22 -30.30 1.86
N ASP A 165 21.36 -29.86 2.78
CA ASP A 165 20.90 -30.68 3.91
C ASP A 165 20.07 -31.90 3.44
N TYR A 166 19.27 -31.75 2.38
CA TYR A 166 18.57 -32.85 1.74
C TYR A 166 19.54 -33.85 1.09
N HIS A 167 20.55 -33.38 0.36
CA HIS A 167 21.58 -34.24 -0.24
C HIS A 167 22.41 -35.01 0.79
N HIS A 168 22.61 -34.43 1.98
CA HIS A 168 23.30 -35.10 3.10
C HIS A 168 22.36 -35.96 3.96
N GLY A 169 21.09 -36.10 3.59
CA GLY A 169 20.11 -36.95 4.28
C GLY A 169 19.70 -36.46 5.66
N LYS A 170 19.85 -35.16 5.96
CA LYS A 170 19.51 -34.58 7.27
C LYS A 170 18.02 -34.24 7.40
N THR A 171 17.32 -34.12 6.28
CA THR A 171 15.93 -33.61 6.22
C THR A 171 15.05 -34.60 5.47
N SER A 172 13.80 -34.76 5.92
CA SER A 172 12.81 -35.56 5.21
C SER A 172 12.42 -34.93 3.87
N HIS A 173 12.00 -35.75 2.90
CA HIS A 173 11.52 -35.29 1.60
C HIS A 173 10.35 -34.29 1.74
N ASP A 174 9.37 -34.62 2.59
CA ASP A 174 8.16 -33.80 2.77
C ASP A 174 8.48 -32.44 3.41
N GLU A 175 9.43 -32.41 4.34
CA GLU A 175 9.90 -31.17 4.99
C GLU A 175 10.70 -30.29 4.01
N PHE A 176 11.50 -30.92 3.15
CA PHE A 176 12.25 -30.24 2.10
C PHE A 176 11.32 -29.63 1.04
N GLU A 177 10.27 -30.35 0.61
CA GLU A 177 9.32 -29.87 -0.38
C GLU A 177 8.52 -28.65 0.12
N GLN A 178 8.08 -28.67 1.39
CA GLN A 178 7.42 -27.54 2.02
C GLN A 178 8.36 -26.32 2.11
N LEU A 179 9.60 -26.53 2.57
CA LEU A 179 10.59 -25.45 2.66
C LEU A 179 10.93 -24.87 1.28
N CYS A 180 11.07 -25.70 0.25
CA CYS A 180 11.31 -25.26 -1.11
C CYS A 180 10.16 -24.43 -1.66
N SER A 181 8.92 -24.86 -1.45
CA SER A 181 7.72 -24.13 -1.87
C SER A 181 7.69 -22.73 -1.22
N ASP A 182 7.91 -22.67 0.09
CA ASP A 182 7.89 -21.42 0.86
C ASP A 182 9.00 -20.45 0.47
N VAL A 183 10.25 -20.94 0.37
CA VAL A 183 11.40 -20.12 0.00
C VAL A 183 11.28 -19.64 -1.45
N THR A 184 10.86 -20.51 -2.37
CA THR A 184 10.62 -20.13 -3.77
C THR A 184 9.53 -19.07 -3.89
N PHE A 185 8.45 -19.18 -3.11
CA PHE A 185 7.39 -18.18 -3.08
C PHE A 185 7.92 -16.82 -2.60
N ARG A 186 8.75 -16.80 -1.55
CA ARG A 186 9.37 -15.57 -1.04
C ARG A 186 10.33 -14.94 -2.05
N ILE A 187 11.17 -15.75 -2.70
CA ILE A 187 12.08 -15.30 -3.78
C ILE A 187 11.28 -14.60 -4.87
N LYS A 188 10.22 -15.23 -5.39
CA LYS A 188 9.36 -14.64 -6.45
C LYS A 188 8.74 -13.31 -6.04
N ILE A 189 8.31 -13.17 -4.77
CA ILE A 189 7.78 -11.89 -4.26
C ILE A 189 8.88 -10.83 -4.21
N LEU A 190 10.07 -11.19 -3.75
CA LEU A 190 11.20 -10.26 -3.65
C LEU A 190 11.68 -9.81 -5.04
N GLU A 191 11.77 -10.72 -6.01
CA GLU A 191 12.09 -10.41 -7.41
C GLU A 191 11.07 -9.43 -8.01
N ARG A 192 9.78 -9.72 -7.83
CA ARG A 192 8.72 -8.81 -8.32
C ARG A 192 8.82 -7.43 -7.69
N ARG A 193 9.03 -7.37 -6.36
CA ARG A 193 9.18 -6.09 -5.64
C ARG A 193 10.42 -5.33 -6.08
N LEU A 194 11.51 -6.02 -6.37
CA LEU A 194 12.74 -5.41 -6.87
C LEU A 194 12.50 -4.81 -8.26
N ALA A 195 11.88 -5.56 -9.18
CA ALA A 195 11.54 -5.08 -10.52
C ALA A 195 10.61 -3.86 -10.48
N GLU A 196 9.53 -3.92 -9.68
CA GLU A 196 8.61 -2.79 -9.48
C GLU A 196 9.33 -1.57 -8.87
N HIS A 197 10.30 -1.80 -8.00
CA HIS A 197 11.11 -0.74 -7.40
C HIS A 197 12.07 -0.11 -8.41
N GLU A 198 12.73 -0.90 -9.27
CA GLU A 198 13.60 -0.37 -10.33
C GLU A 198 12.81 0.54 -11.28
N ASP A 199 11.65 0.08 -11.75
CA ASP A 199 10.77 0.88 -12.61
C ASP A 199 10.28 2.16 -11.92
N SER A 200 9.81 2.04 -10.68
CA SER A 200 9.31 3.19 -9.91
C SER A 200 10.44 4.17 -9.56
N ALA A 201 11.62 3.69 -9.23
CA ALA A 201 12.80 4.49 -8.90
C ALA A 201 13.25 5.30 -10.12
N VAL A 202 13.35 4.64 -11.28
CA VAL A 202 13.71 5.28 -12.55
C VAL A 202 12.69 6.34 -12.94
N ALA A 203 11.40 6.05 -12.80
CA ALA A 203 10.33 7.03 -13.07
C ALA A 203 10.41 8.25 -12.14
N LYS A 204 10.55 8.03 -10.82
CA LYS A 204 10.64 9.10 -9.82
C LYS A 204 11.86 9.98 -10.00
N TYR A 205 13.01 9.37 -10.31
CA TYR A 205 14.24 10.11 -10.55
C TYR A 205 14.15 10.94 -11.83
N LYS A 206 13.69 10.35 -12.94
CA LYS A 206 13.47 11.09 -14.20
C LYS A 206 12.50 12.24 -14.01
N VAL A 207 11.34 12.02 -13.40
CA VAL A 207 10.33 13.08 -13.20
C VAL A 207 10.86 14.23 -12.33
N ARG A 208 11.78 13.97 -11.40
CA ARG A 208 12.37 15.00 -10.53
C ARG A 208 13.61 15.71 -11.10
N GLU A 209 14.35 15.06 -12.00
CA GLU A 209 15.47 15.66 -12.75
C GLU A 209 14.98 16.52 -13.94
N PHE A 210 13.93 16.07 -14.63
CA PHE A 210 13.37 16.73 -15.82
C PHE A 210 12.46 17.98 -15.65
N PRO A 211 12.03 18.46 -14.45
CA PRO A 211 11.26 19.70 -14.32
C PRO A 211 11.99 20.92 -14.92
N ARG A 212 13.31 20.82 -15.16
CA ARG A 212 14.11 21.86 -15.82
C ARG A 212 13.95 21.94 -17.34
N ARG A 213 13.43 20.93 -18.06
CA ARG A 213 13.24 21.05 -19.52
C ARG A 213 12.01 21.87 -19.91
N ILE A 214 11.05 22.04 -19.01
CA ILE A 214 9.83 22.83 -19.28
C ILE A 214 10.12 24.34 -19.15
N SER A 215 11.20 24.73 -18.47
CA SER A 215 11.56 26.15 -18.32
C SER A 215 12.35 26.72 -19.50
N TYR A 216 13.12 25.92 -20.26
CA TYR A 216 13.94 26.46 -21.35
C TYR A 216 13.11 26.91 -22.56
N LYS A 217 12.05 26.17 -22.93
CA LYS A 217 11.16 26.57 -24.03
C LYS A 217 10.29 27.77 -23.64
N GLN A 218 9.77 27.79 -22.41
CA GLN A 218 8.98 28.92 -21.90
C GLN A 218 9.83 30.19 -21.73
N LYS A 219 11.06 30.08 -21.20
CA LYS A 219 12.00 31.21 -21.06
C LYS A 219 12.52 31.70 -22.40
N LYS A 220 12.81 30.80 -23.35
CA LYS A 220 13.19 31.18 -24.72
C LYS A 220 12.04 31.87 -25.46
N ALA A 221 10.80 31.42 -25.27
CA ALA A 221 9.61 32.07 -25.83
C ALA A 221 9.36 33.44 -25.19
N ALA A 222 9.52 33.56 -23.86
CA ALA A 222 9.40 34.84 -23.16
C ALA A 222 10.50 35.84 -23.59
N LEU A 223 11.75 35.37 -23.75
CA LEU A 223 12.85 36.19 -24.26
C LEU A 223 12.64 36.60 -25.72
N LEU A 224 12.15 35.70 -26.59
CA LEU A 224 11.81 36.02 -27.98
C LEU A 224 10.63 37.01 -28.08
N SER A 225 9.69 37.00 -27.13
CA SER A 225 8.58 37.96 -27.07
C SER A 225 8.96 39.33 -26.48
N GLN A 226 10.11 39.44 -25.82
CA GLN A 226 10.62 40.68 -25.23
C GLN A 226 11.61 41.42 -26.14
N ILE A 227 11.97 40.87 -27.30
CA ILE A 227 12.75 41.59 -28.30
C ILE A 227 11.77 42.55 -29.01
N PRO A 228 11.89 43.88 -28.82
CA PRO A 228 11.08 44.81 -29.58
C PRO A 228 11.39 44.60 -31.07
N LEU A 229 10.35 44.25 -31.84
CA LEU A 229 10.40 44.34 -33.29
C LEU A 229 10.59 45.81 -33.63
N LEU A 230 11.86 46.21 -33.82
CA LEU A 230 12.18 47.52 -34.38
C LEU A 230 11.43 47.63 -35.71
N PRO A 231 10.71 48.74 -35.95
CA PRO A 231 9.98 48.92 -37.18
C PRO A 231 10.97 48.84 -38.35
N LEU A 232 10.67 47.98 -39.33
CA LEU A 232 11.33 47.99 -40.63
C LEU A 232 10.99 49.32 -41.34
N SER A 233 11.70 50.38 -40.98
CA SER A 233 11.64 51.64 -41.70
C SER A 233 12.97 52.39 -41.59
N VAL A 234 14.06 51.72 -41.99
CA VAL A 234 15.23 52.36 -42.63
C VAL A 234 15.85 51.33 -43.59
N ARG A 235 15.31 51.23 -44.79
CA ARG A 235 16.09 50.86 -45.99
C ARG A 235 15.99 52.06 -46.92
N LEU A 236 16.95 52.97 -46.77
CA LEU A 236 17.43 53.82 -47.86
C LEU A 236 18.75 53.20 -48.32
#